data_AF-A0A525CZ33-F1
#
_entry.id   AF-A0A525CZ33-F1
#
_cell.length_a   1.000
_cell.length_b   1.000
_cell.length_c   1.000
_cell.angle_alpha   90.00
_cell.angle_beta   90.00
_cell.angle_gamma   90.00
#
_symmetry.space_group_name_H-M   'P 1'
#
loop_
_entity.id
_entity.type
_entity.pdbx_description
1 polymer ?
#
loop_
_entity_poly.entity_id
_entity_poly.type
_entity_poly.pdbx_seq_one_letter_code
_entity_poly.pdbx_strand_id
1 'polypeptide(L)'
;MKHLCKFLCIMLCVTLVVPAAALAHKVIVFAFVEDNRIFVEAGFGSHNPVHQGLIHMVDETGRVWFEGRTDDQGKLSIPVPQAITGDLEVI
;
A
#
# COMPACT_ATOMS: atom_id res chain seq x y z
N MET A 1 10.87 -10.06 -47.24
CA MET A 1 11.24 -8.95 -46.33
C MET A 1 10.04 -8.16 -45.78
N LYS A 2 9.15 -7.63 -46.63
CA LYS A 2 7.97 -6.84 -46.19
C LYS A 2 7.00 -7.59 -45.27
N HIS A 3 6.75 -8.87 -45.57
CA HIS A 3 5.86 -9.74 -44.76
C HIS A 3 6.49 -10.14 -43.42
N LEU A 4 7.81 -10.31 -43.37
CA LEU A 4 8.55 -10.59 -42.13
C LEU A 4 8.50 -9.40 -41.17
N CYS A 5 8.64 -8.19 -41.70
CA CYS A 5 8.54 -6.96 -40.92
C CYS A 5 7.12 -6.78 -40.34
N LYS A 6 6.08 -7.01 -41.16
CA LYS A 6 4.68 -6.99 -40.69
C LYS A 6 4.42 -8.01 -39.59
N PHE A 7 4.92 -9.23 -39.77
CA PHE A 7 4.77 -10.29 -38.77
C PHE A 7 5.46 -9.92 -37.45
N LEU A 8 6.67 -9.36 -37.51
CA LEU A 8 7.40 -8.90 -36.33
C LEU A 8 6.66 -7.76 -35.60
N CYS A 9 6.13 -6.78 -36.35
CA CYS A 9 5.34 -5.71 -35.77
C CYS A 9 4.06 -6.23 -35.08
N ILE A 10 3.37 -7.18 -35.70
CA ILE A 10 2.16 -7.79 -35.10
C ILE A 10 2.54 -8.54 -33.81
N MET A 11 3.62 -9.31 -33.82
CA MET A 11 4.09 -10.05 -32.64
C MET A 11 4.43 -9.10 -31.48
N LEU A 12 5.14 -8.00 -31.77
CA LEU A 12 5.44 -6.98 -30.78
C LEU A 12 4.18 -6.31 -30.21
N CYS A 13 3.24 -5.93 -31.08
CA CYS A 13 1.97 -5.35 -30.65
C CYS A 13 1.18 -6.32 -29.74
N VAL A 14 1.16 -7.61 -30.06
CA VAL A 14 0.50 -8.61 -29.23
C VAL A 14 1.16 -8.71 -27.85
N THR A 15 2.50 -8.72 -27.77
CA THR A 15 3.20 -8.80 -26.46
C THR A 15 2.97 -7.60 -25.56
N LEU A 16 2.74 -6.41 -26.12
CA LEU A 16 2.50 -5.18 -25.35
C LEU A 16 1.10 -5.11 -24.73
N VAL A 17 0.15 -5.90 -25.24
CA VAL A 17 -1.26 -5.89 -24.78
C VAL A 17 -1.52 -7.01 -23.77
N VAL A 18 -0.61 -7.97 -23.63
CA VAL A 18 -0.73 -9.04 -22.63
C VAL A 18 -0.52 -8.44 -21.24
N PRO A 19 -1.51 -8.49 -20.33
CA PRO A 19 -1.32 -8.00 -18.97
C PRO A 19 -0.27 -8.86 -18.27
N ALA A 20 0.75 -8.22 -17.70
CA ALA A 20 1.70 -8.90 -16.83
C ALA A 20 1.02 -9.33 -15.53
N ALA A 21 1.44 -10.45 -14.96
CA ALA A 21 1.01 -10.83 -13.62
C ALA A 21 1.47 -9.75 -12.63
N ALA A 22 0.51 -9.14 -11.92
CA ALA A 22 0.83 -8.24 -10.83
C ALA A 22 1.37 -9.06 -9.66
N LEU A 23 2.69 -9.04 -9.45
CA LEU A 23 3.35 -9.56 -8.26
C LEU A 23 3.07 -8.63 -7.08
N ALA A 24 1.82 -8.60 -6.62
CA ALA A 24 1.45 -7.88 -5.40
C ALA A 24 2.12 -8.59 -4.22
N HIS A 25 3.18 -8.00 -3.71
CA HIS A 25 3.87 -8.51 -2.53
C HIS A 25 2.91 -8.37 -1.34
N LYS A 26 2.74 -9.45 -0.58
CA LYS A 26 1.92 -9.44 0.64
C LYS A 26 2.44 -8.35 1.57
N VAL A 27 1.58 -7.37 1.87
CA VAL A 27 1.80 -6.36 2.91
C VAL A 27 1.13 -6.83 4.19
N ILE A 28 1.78 -6.61 5.32
CA ILE A 28 1.31 -6.89 6.66
C ILE A 28 1.39 -5.56 7.41
N VAL A 29 0.25 -5.14 7.97
CA VAL A 29 0.16 -3.93 8.78
C VAL A 29 -0.26 -4.34 10.19
N PHE A 30 0.48 -3.89 11.18
CA PHE A 30 0.12 -3.98 12.60
C PHE A 30 -0.18 -2.58 13.10
N ALA A 31 -1.32 -2.43 13.76
CA ALA A 31 -1.71 -1.18 14.40
C ALA A 31 -2.09 -1.45 15.86
N PHE A 32 -1.58 -0.63 16.77
CA PHE A 32 -1.84 -0.78 18.20
C PHE A 32 -1.75 0.57 18.92
N VAL A 33 -2.33 0.64 20.12
CA VAL A 33 -2.32 1.83 20.97
C VAL A 33 -1.46 1.58 22.20
N GLU A 34 -0.53 2.49 22.46
CA GLU A 34 0.31 2.51 23.65
C GLU A 34 0.61 3.97 24.04
N ASP A 35 0.64 4.30 25.33
CA ASP A 35 0.98 5.64 25.83
C ASP A 35 0.26 6.82 25.14
N ASN A 36 -1.05 6.67 24.90
CA ASN A 36 -1.88 7.68 24.21
C ASN A 36 -1.39 8.00 22.78
N ARG A 37 -0.77 7.02 22.11
CA ARG A 37 -0.35 7.09 20.72
C ARG A 37 -0.83 5.87 19.96
N ILE A 38 -1.15 6.07 18.69
CA ILE A 38 -1.39 5.00 17.72
C ILE A 38 -0.06 4.74 17.02
N PHE A 39 0.37 3.48 17.04
CA PHE A 39 1.53 3.00 16.32
C PHE A 39 1.08 2.14 15.15
N VAL A 40 1.76 2.30 14.02
CA VAL A 40 1.59 1.48 12.82
C VAL A 40 2.96 0.95 12.43
N GLU A 41 3.04 -0.36 12.19
CA GLU A 41 4.20 -1.03 11.62
C GLU A 41 3.78 -1.79 10.37
N ALA A 42 4.41 -1.50 9.24
CA ALA A 42 4.11 -2.09 7.95
C ALA A 42 5.35 -2.76 7.34
N GLY A 43 5.17 -4.01 6.93
CA GLY A 43 6.22 -4.81 6.29
C GLY A 43 5.67 -5.71 5.19
N PHE A 44 6.54 -6.13 4.29
CA PHE A 44 6.24 -7.20 3.34
C PHE A 44 6.42 -8.56 4.01
N GLY A 45 5.76 -9.60 3.48
CA GLY A 45 5.90 -10.98 3.99
C GLY A 45 7.33 -11.53 4.01
N SER A 46 8.28 -10.85 3.35
CA SER A 46 9.72 -11.11 3.40
C SER A 46 10.44 -10.45 4.59
N HIS A 47 9.73 -9.82 5.53
CA HIS A 47 10.26 -8.99 6.64
C HIS A 47 10.93 -7.67 6.21
N ASN A 48 10.78 -7.27 4.94
CA ASN A 48 11.26 -5.95 4.51
C ASN A 48 10.27 -4.87 4.94
N PRO A 49 10.71 -3.73 5.49
CA PRO A 49 9.81 -2.64 5.85
C PRO A 49 9.17 -2.02 4.60
N VAL A 50 7.95 -1.52 4.75
CA VAL A 50 7.31 -0.69 3.72
C VAL A 50 7.81 0.74 3.88
N HIS A 51 8.74 1.17 3.02
CA HIS A 51 9.27 2.53 3.04
C HIS A 51 8.27 3.51 2.42
N GLN A 52 7.99 4.63 3.09
CA GLN A 52 7.11 5.70 2.57
C GLN A 52 5.71 5.19 2.16
N GLY A 53 5.25 4.10 2.77
CA GLY A 53 3.96 3.50 2.54
C GLY A 53 2.86 4.43 3.00
N LEU A 54 1.85 4.63 2.15
CA LEU A 54 0.68 5.44 2.50
C LEU A 54 -0.18 4.68 3.49
N ILE A 55 -0.56 5.34 4.58
CA ILE A 55 -1.46 4.82 5.61
C ILE A 55 -2.68 5.72 5.67
N HIS A 56 -3.87 5.14 5.54
CA HIS A 56 -5.14 5.79 5.82
C HIS A 56 -5.72 5.21 7.10
N MET A 57 -6.23 6.08 7.98
CA MET A 57 -7.10 5.66 9.08
C MET A 57 -8.51 6.13 8.77
N VAL A 58 -9.44 5.19 8.68
CA VAL A 58 -10.84 5.46 8.34
C VAL A 58 -11.76 5.12 9.50
N ASP A 59 -12.83 5.89 9.65
CA ASP A 59 -13.91 5.56 10.56
C ASP A 59 -14.89 4.54 9.95
N GLU A 60 -15.88 4.11 10.74
CA GLU A 60 -16.93 3.16 10.33
C GLU A 60 -17.77 3.63 9.11
N THR A 61 -17.74 4.93 8.79
CA THR A 61 -18.44 5.49 7.61
C THR A 61 -17.58 5.47 6.36
N GLY A 62 -16.31 5.05 6.47
CA GLY A 62 -15.31 5.08 5.40
C GLY A 62 -14.67 6.46 5.21
N ARG A 63 -14.90 7.41 6.12
CA ARG A 63 -14.27 8.73 6.05
C ARG A 63 -12.82 8.62 6.51
N VAL A 64 -11.90 9.14 5.69
CA VAL A 64 -10.49 9.29 6.07
C VAL A 64 -10.38 10.31 7.20
N TRP A 65 -9.93 9.85 8.35
CA TRP A 65 -9.67 10.66 9.53
C TRP A 65 -8.21 11.13 9.57
N PHE A 66 -7.29 10.26 9.13
CA PHE A 66 -5.86 10.56 9.05
C PHE A 66 -5.25 9.97 7.78
N GLU A 67 -4.29 10.70 7.22
CA GLU A 67 -3.43 10.26 6.14
C GLU A 67 -1.97 10.56 6.51
N GLY A 68 -1.09 9.56 6.36
CA GLY A 68 0.32 9.71 6.64
C GLY A 68 1.16 8.67 5.92
N ARG A 69 2.48 8.73 6.09
CA ARG A 69 3.41 7.76 5.51
C ARG A 69 4.29 7.11 6.56
N THR A 70 4.60 5.83 6.35
CA THR A 70 5.63 5.15 7.15
C THR A 70 7.01 5.71 6.85
N ASP A 71 7.89 5.66 7.84
CA ASP A 71 9.29 5.99 7.72
C ASP A 71 10.10 4.88 7.04
N ASP A 72 11.42 5.03 7.02
CA ASP A 72 12.33 4.04 6.41
C ASP A 72 12.45 2.73 7.21
N GLN A 73 11.85 2.65 8.40
CA GLN A 73 11.73 1.44 9.19
C GLN A 73 10.33 0.81 9.06
N GLY A 74 9.48 1.36 8.19
CA GLY A 74 8.10 0.89 8.01
C GLY A 74 7.19 1.31 9.15
N LYS A 75 7.55 2.35 9.92
CA LYS A 75 6.80 2.76 11.11
C LYS A 75 6.15 4.11 10.95
N LEU A 76 5.02 4.29 11.63
CA LEU A 76 4.33 5.58 11.77
C LEU A 76 3.79 5.65 13.21
N SER A 77 3.87 6.82 13.84
CA SER A 77 3.19 7.03 15.12
C SER A 77 2.54 8.41 15.20
N ILE A 78 1.34 8.45 15.76
CA ILE A 78 0.56 9.68 15.94
C ILE A 78 -0.08 9.69 17.34
N PRO A 79 -0.37 10.86 17.91
CA PRO A 79 -1.18 10.93 19.13
C PRO A 79 -2.60 10.38 18.89
N VAL A 80 -3.18 9.72 19.90
CA VAL A 80 -4.60 9.33 19.86
C VAL A 80 -5.44 10.61 19.81
N PRO A 81 -6.33 10.77 18.82
CA PRO A 81 -7.07 12.01 18.67
C PRO A 81 -8.29 12.07 19.59
N GLN A 82 -8.47 13.21 20.26
CA GLN A 82 -9.58 13.40 21.21
C GLN A 82 -10.96 13.39 20.55
N ALA A 83 -11.05 13.71 19.26
CA ALA A 83 -12.32 13.78 18.53
C ALA A 83 -12.83 12.40 18.10
N ILE A 84 -12.05 11.33 18.29
CA ILE A 84 -12.45 9.97 17.92
C ILE A 84 -13.11 9.30 19.11
N THR A 85 -14.32 8.80 18.90
CA THR A 85 -15.11 8.08 19.89
C THR A 85 -15.45 6.65 19.47
N GLY A 86 -15.04 6.23 18.27
CA GLY A 86 -15.35 4.93 17.69
C GLY A 86 -14.10 4.25 17.11
N ASP A 87 -14.31 3.15 16.40
CA ASP A 87 -13.23 2.35 15.84
C ASP A 87 -12.57 3.07 14.65
N LEU A 88 -11.26 2.85 14.51
CA LEU A 88 -10.50 3.23 13.32
C LEU A 88 -9.92 1.98 12.67
N GLU A 89 -10.15 1.85 11.37
CA GLU A 89 -9.48 0.85 10.55
C GLU A 89 -8.23 1.48 9.90
N VAL A 90 -7.12 0.74 9.92
CA VAL A 90 -5.85 1.14 9.29
C VAL A 90 -5.70 0.39 7.97
N ILE A 91 -5.56 1.15 6.87
CA ILE A 91 -5.50 0.65 5.49
C ILE A 91 -4.22 1.13 4.82
#